data_AF-A0A7W8G1A4-F1
#
_entry.id   AF-A0A7W8G1A4-F1
#
_cell.length_a   1.000
_cell.length_b   1.000
_cell.length_c   1.000
_cell.angle_alpha   90.00
_cell.angle_beta   90.00
_cell.angle_gamma   90.00
#
_symmetry.space_group_name_H-M   'P 1'
#
loop_
_entity.id
_entity.type
_entity.pdbx_description
1 polymer ?
#
loop_
_entity_poly.entity_id
_entity_poly.type
_entity_poly.pdbx_seq_one_letter_code
_entity_poly.pdbx_strand_id
1 'polypeptide(L)'
;MIRRPLTAAVAVLLLATAACSDTTPADTARPDTARPDTAVAPPPAAATGTDAPPPDLPALPEPYRRTLTRAFGTAAEGRDPTMACTSVIARAAGNPPPDGGAPTADAVRAFELCYVDVRARYIEHVMDEITPQTPADVRDTACLKIISHAIIARSSLGTFAKNVSLDVATLDRTLADRVRGSVQPLCPDQFATLEGQR
;
A
#
# COMPACT_ATOMS: atom_id res chain seq x y z
N MET A 1 55.01 0.81 -26.15
CA MET A 1 53.86 1.74 -26.25
C MET A 1 53.04 1.59 -24.98
N ILE A 2 52.93 2.67 -24.19
CA ILE A 2 52.33 2.70 -22.86
C ILE A 2 50.86 3.12 -23.01
N ARG A 3 49.90 2.33 -22.52
CA ARG A 3 48.48 2.73 -22.41
C ARG A 3 48.05 2.65 -20.95
N ARG A 4 47.71 3.82 -20.40
CA ARG A 4 47.24 4.05 -19.02
C ARG A 4 45.75 3.69 -18.88
N PRO A 5 45.28 3.29 -17.68
CA PRO A 5 43.86 3.09 -17.39
C PRO A 5 43.16 4.42 -17.07
N LEU A 6 41.91 4.58 -17.53
CA LEU A 6 41.03 5.71 -17.24
C LEU A 6 40.12 5.34 -16.06
N THR A 7 40.37 5.96 -14.91
CA THR A 7 39.52 5.98 -13.72
C THR A 7 38.39 6.99 -13.94
N ALA A 8 37.14 6.54 -13.95
CA ALA A 8 35.97 7.43 -13.97
C ALA A 8 35.57 7.76 -12.53
N ALA A 9 35.70 9.04 -12.15
CA ALA A 9 35.21 9.57 -10.88
C ALA A 9 33.72 9.95 -11.03
N VAL A 10 32.88 9.40 -10.17
CA VAL A 10 31.45 9.75 -10.06
C VAL A 10 31.32 10.87 -9.04
N ALA A 11 30.86 12.04 -9.50
CA ALA A 11 30.55 13.18 -8.65
C ALA A 11 29.13 13.04 -8.07
N VAL A 12 29.03 13.04 -6.74
CA VAL A 12 27.76 13.08 -5.99
C VAL A 12 27.38 14.54 -5.76
N LEU A 13 26.23 14.95 -6.29
CA LEU A 13 25.67 16.29 -6.07
C LEU A 13 24.70 16.25 -4.88
N LEU A 14 25.06 16.90 -3.78
CA LEU A 14 24.21 17.17 -2.63
C LEU A 14 23.35 18.42 -2.91
N LEU A 15 22.03 18.29 -2.87
CA LEU A 15 21.10 19.42 -2.89
C LEU A 15 20.75 19.82 -1.45
N ALA A 16 21.09 21.05 -1.11
CA ALA A 16 20.90 21.68 0.19
C ALA A 16 19.44 22.14 0.40
N THR A 17 18.96 21.96 1.63
CA THR A 17 17.70 22.44 2.17
C THR A 17 17.72 23.96 2.35
N ALA A 18 16.82 24.67 1.69
CA ALA A 18 16.54 26.09 1.97
C ALA A 18 15.62 26.20 3.19
N ALA A 19 16.17 26.66 4.31
CA ALA A 19 15.43 27.13 5.46
C ALA A 19 15.04 28.60 5.23
N CYS A 20 13.74 28.90 5.19
CA CYS A 20 13.27 30.29 5.26
C CYS A 20 13.28 30.71 6.75
N SER A 21 14.26 31.52 7.12
CA SER A 21 14.25 32.31 8.35
C SER A 21 13.72 33.70 8.00
N ASP A 22 12.58 34.09 8.55
CA ASP A 22 12.16 35.49 8.60
C ASP A 22 12.19 35.97 10.05
N THR A 23 12.91 37.07 10.25
CA THR A 23 13.15 37.74 11.52
C THR A 23 12.48 39.10 11.48
N THR A 24 11.69 39.49 12.50
CA THR A 24 11.55 40.89 12.94
C THR A 24 10.85 40.97 14.33
N PRO A 25 10.95 42.10 15.09
CA PRO A 25 11.37 42.09 16.49
C PRO A 25 10.31 42.63 17.47
N ALA A 26 10.72 42.63 18.74
CA ALA A 26 10.08 43.04 20.00
C ALA A 26 9.04 44.20 20.02
N ASP A 27 7.93 43.88 20.69
CA ASP A 27 7.39 44.53 21.90
C ASP A 27 6.72 45.92 21.79
N THR A 28 5.39 45.95 21.96
CA THR A 28 4.66 47.00 22.68
C THR A 28 3.38 46.43 23.29
N ALA A 29 3.26 46.56 24.60
CA ALA A 29 2.17 46.11 25.44
C ALA A 29 0.83 46.84 25.20
N ARG A 30 -0.30 46.09 25.17
CA ARG A 30 -1.61 46.46 25.78
C ARG A 30 -2.66 45.31 25.63
N PRO A 31 -3.79 45.33 26.37
CA PRO A 31 -4.07 44.47 27.51
C PRO A 31 -5.11 43.37 27.24
N ASP A 32 -5.21 42.46 28.20
CA ASP A 32 -6.24 41.43 28.37
C ASP A 32 -7.64 41.87 27.93
N THR A 33 -8.18 41.14 26.97
CA THR A 33 -9.62 40.91 26.87
C THR A 33 -9.85 39.41 26.87
N ALA A 34 -10.41 38.94 27.98
CA ALA A 34 -10.89 37.60 28.19
C ALA A 34 -11.74 37.15 26.99
N ARG A 35 -11.30 36.07 26.32
CA ARG A 35 -12.11 35.37 25.32
C ARG A 35 -12.71 34.15 26.02
N PRO A 36 -14.04 34.00 26.05
CA PRO A 36 -14.68 32.86 26.69
C PRO A 36 -14.34 31.57 25.95
N ASP A 37 -14.11 30.51 26.74
CA ASP A 37 -13.90 29.14 26.32
C ASP A 37 -14.90 28.73 25.24
N THR A 38 -14.45 28.76 23.99
CA THR A 38 -15.17 28.06 22.92
C THR A 38 -14.64 26.64 22.97
N ALA A 39 -15.34 25.79 23.72
CA ALA A 39 -15.16 24.35 23.69
C ALA A 39 -15.13 23.91 22.22
N VAL A 40 -13.96 23.49 21.76
CA VAL A 40 -13.81 22.85 20.45
C VAL A 40 -14.65 21.58 20.54
N ALA A 41 -15.79 21.59 19.86
CA ALA A 41 -16.60 20.39 19.69
C ALA A 41 -15.67 19.27 19.16
N PRO A 42 -15.69 18.07 19.76
CA PRO A 42 -14.94 16.95 19.20
C PRO A 42 -15.38 16.76 17.75
N PRO A 43 -14.45 16.42 16.83
CA PRO A 43 -14.81 16.12 15.46
C PRO A 43 -15.91 15.04 15.46
N PRO A 44 -16.92 15.13 14.57
CA PRO A 44 -17.96 14.13 14.52
C PRO A 44 -17.32 12.75 14.37
N ALA A 45 -17.72 11.84 15.26
CA ALA A 45 -17.30 10.45 15.24
C ALA A 45 -17.39 9.95 13.80
N ALA A 46 -16.24 9.52 13.25
CA ALA A 46 -16.20 8.86 11.96
C ALA A 46 -17.31 7.82 11.93
N ALA A 47 -18.26 7.99 11.00
CA ALA A 47 -19.33 7.04 10.79
C ALA A 47 -18.69 5.67 10.66
N THR A 48 -18.99 4.80 11.63
CA THR A 48 -18.64 3.38 11.58
C THR A 48 -19.30 2.83 10.33
N GLY A 49 -18.48 2.66 9.29
CA GLY A 49 -18.89 2.13 7.99
C GLY A 49 -19.61 0.82 8.19
N THR A 50 -20.82 0.78 7.67
CA THR A 50 -21.58 -0.36 7.15
C THR A 50 -21.15 -1.73 7.69
N ASP A 51 -22.05 -2.36 8.45
CA ASP A 51 -22.08 -3.78 8.81
C ASP A 51 -22.20 -4.68 7.55
N ALA A 52 -21.24 -4.58 6.64
CA ALA A 52 -20.98 -5.66 5.71
C ALA A 52 -20.47 -6.83 6.56
N PRO A 53 -21.05 -8.04 6.42
CA PRO A 53 -20.52 -9.19 7.12
C PRO A 53 -19.03 -9.28 6.84
N PRO A 54 -18.19 -9.50 7.87
CA PRO A 54 -16.77 -9.61 7.67
C PRO A 54 -16.52 -10.68 6.61
N PRO A 55 -15.54 -10.49 5.72
CA PRO A 55 -15.18 -11.52 4.76
C PRO A 55 -15.00 -12.85 5.51
N ASP A 56 -15.35 -13.97 4.87
CA ASP A 56 -15.06 -15.31 5.39
C ASP A 56 -13.54 -15.49 5.44
N LEU A 57 -12.94 -14.93 6.48
CA LEU A 57 -11.53 -15.04 6.76
C LEU A 57 -11.27 -16.43 7.33
N PRO A 58 -10.16 -17.07 6.93
CA PRO A 58 -9.71 -18.26 7.65
C PRO A 58 -9.55 -17.94 9.14
N ALA A 59 -9.69 -18.96 9.98
CA ALA A 59 -9.56 -18.83 11.42
C ALA A 59 -8.13 -18.45 11.82
N LEU A 60 -7.83 -17.15 11.77
CA LEU A 60 -6.56 -16.55 12.18
C LEU A 60 -6.68 -15.93 13.58
N PRO A 61 -5.59 -15.91 14.36
CA PRO A 61 -5.55 -15.23 15.65
C PRO A 61 -5.94 -13.74 15.58
N GLU A 62 -6.43 -13.23 16.71
CA GLU A 62 -7.09 -11.92 16.81
C GLU A 62 -6.27 -10.65 16.50
N PRO A 63 -4.92 -10.61 16.46
CA PRO A 63 -4.29 -9.44 15.85
C PRO A 63 -4.36 -9.44 14.31
N TYR A 64 -4.29 -10.61 13.67
CA TYR A 64 -4.34 -10.72 12.21
C TYR A 64 -5.76 -10.54 11.68
N ARG A 65 -6.74 -11.23 12.28
CA ARG A 65 -8.13 -11.18 11.84
C ARG A 65 -8.64 -9.74 11.73
N ARG A 66 -8.44 -8.95 12.79
CA ARG A 66 -8.87 -7.54 12.85
C ARG A 66 -8.23 -6.66 11.76
N THR A 67 -6.92 -6.79 11.56
CA THR A 67 -6.20 -5.98 10.57
C THR A 67 -6.54 -6.39 9.15
N LEU A 68 -6.74 -7.69 8.90
CA LEU A 68 -7.23 -8.22 7.63
C LEU A 68 -8.66 -7.78 7.33
N THR A 69 -9.59 -7.85 8.30
CA THR A 69 -10.97 -7.36 8.11
C THR A 69 -10.97 -5.91 7.65
N ARG A 70 -10.16 -5.05 8.25
CA ARG A 70 -10.01 -3.65 7.82
C ARG A 70 -9.45 -3.53 6.40
N ALA A 71 -8.45 -4.33 6.07
CA ALA A 71 -7.82 -4.30 4.74
C ALA A 71 -8.80 -4.75 3.64
N PHE A 72 -9.55 -5.82 3.88
CA PHE A 72 -10.63 -6.25 2.99
C PHE A 72 -11.76 -5.23 2.89
N GLY A 73 -12.19 -4.62 4.00
CA GLY A 73 -13.19 -3.56 3.97
C GLY A 73 -12.72 -2.37 3.11
N THR A 74 -11.47 -1.95 3.28
CA THR A 74 -10.86 -0.89 2.46
C THR A 74 -10.87 -1.26 0.97
N ALA A 75 -10.47 -2.48 0.62
CA ALA A 75 -10.49 -2.98 -0.74
C ALA A 75 -11.92 -3.08 -1.33
N ALA A 76 -12.89 -3.52 -0.53
CA ALA A 76 -14.29 -3.65 -0.95
C ALA A 76 -14.96 -2.31 -1.24
N GLU A 77 -14.48 -1.23 -0.63
CA GLU A 77 -14.89 0.15 -0.90
C GLU A 77 -14.16 0.78 -2.11
N GLY A 78 -13.34 0.01 -2.84
CA GLY A 78 -12.58 0.52 -3.99
C GLY A 78 -11.42 1.44 -3.63
N ARG A 79 -11.02 1.47 -2.35
CA ARG A 79 -9.88 2.23 -1.85
C ARG A 79 -8.63 1.37 -1.84
N ASP A 80 -7.47 1.98 -2.13
CA ASP A 80 -6.19 1.27 -2.14
C ASP A 80 -5.89 0.69 -0.73
N PRO A 81 -5.77 -0.64 -0.59
CA PRO A 81 -5.58 -1.28 0.71
C PRO A 81 -4.13 -1.29 1.20
N THR A 82 -3.16 -0.70 0.48
CA THR A 82 -1.72 -0.79 0.78
C THR A 82 -1.42 -0.43 2.23
N MET A 83 -1.92 0.70 2.71
CA MET A 83 -1.67 1.14 4.10
C MET A 83 -2.33 0.23 5.14
N ALA A 84 -3.50 -0.32 4.83
CA ALA A 84 -4.15 -1.29 5.70
C ALA A 84 -3.33 -2.60 5.74
N CYS A 85 -2.80 -3.03 4.60
CA CYS A 85 -1.93 -4.20 4.51
C CYS A 85 -0.57 -4.02 5.17
N THR A 86 0.00 -2.82 5.20
CA THR A 86 1.22 -2.53 5.97
C THR A 86 1.05 -2.92 7.45
N SER A 87 -0.14 -2.73 8.03
CA SER A 87 -0.41 -3.11 9.42
C SER A 87 -0.45 -4.63 9.63
N VAL A 88 -0.97 -5.38 8.66
CA VAL A 88 -0.97 -6.86 8.68
C VAL A 88 0.47 -7.36 8.56
N ILE A 89 1.21 -6.83 7.60
CA ILE A 89 2.59 -7.24 7.29
C ILE A 89 3.55 -6.86 8.41
N ALA A 90 3.43 -5.69 9.02
CA ALA A 90 4.25 -5.32 10.18
C ALA A 90 4.07 -6.32 11.33
N ARG A 91 2.87 -6.88 11.51
CA ARG A 91 2.61 -7.92 12.52
C ARG A 91 3.13 -9.29 12.10
N ALA A 92 2.97 -9.65 10.83
CA ALA A 92 3.35 -10.96 10.31
C ALA A 92 4.86 -11.12 10.13
N ALA A 93 5.50 -10.09 9.58
CA ALA A 93 6.87 -10.12 9.10
C ALA A 93 7.85 -9.35 9.99
N GLY A 94 7.35 -8.40 10.79
CA GLY A 94 8.17 -7.54 11.65
C GLY A 94 9.07 -6.56 10.88
N ASN A 95 9.49 -5.51 11.57
CA ASN A 95 10.64 -4.68 11.18
C ASN A 95 11.30 -4.09 12.44
N PRO A 96 12.43 -4.65 12.93
CA PRO A 96 13.23 -5.75 12.37
C PRO A 96 12.47 -7.10 12.34
N PRO A 97 12.95 -8.09 11.56
CA PRO A 97 12.38 -9.44 11.60
C PRO A 97 12.36 -9.98 13.04
N PRO A 98 11.35 -10.77 13.44
CA PRO A 98 11.30 -11.35 14.78
C PRO A 98 12.51 -12.26 15.04
N ASP A 99 13.10 -12.15 16.24
CA ASP A 99 14.33 -12.86 16.59
C ASP A 99 14.15 -14.39 16.62
N GLY A 100 15.05 -15.10 15.94
CA GLY A 100 15.40 -16.50 16.23
C GLY A 100 14.36 -17.59 15.94
N GLY A 101 13.26 -17.31 15.24
CA GLY A 101 12.21 -18.30 14.94
C GLY A 101 11.82 -18.33 13.47
N ALA A 102 11.44 -19.52 12.98
CA ALA A 102 10.71 -19.62 11.72
C ALA A 102 9.36 -18.87 11.85
N PRO A 103 8.89 -18.19 10.79
CA PRO A 103 7.59 -17.51 10.82
C PRO A 103 6.48 -18.52 11.12
N THR A 104 5.50 -18.12 11.93
CA THR A 104 4.35 -18.99 12.23
C THR A 104 3.49 -19.15 10.98
N ALA A 105 2.80 -20.29 10.84
CA ALA A 105 1.87 -20.53 9.73
C ALA A 105 0.81 -19.41 9.63
N ASP A 106 0.33 -18.89 10.75
CA ASP A 106 -0.62 -17.78 10.79
C ASP A 106 -0.03 -16.47 10.25
N ALA A 107 1.25 -16.18 10.55
CA ALA A 107 1.93 -15.00 10.03
C ALA A 107 2.12 -15.10 8.52
N VAL A 108 2.60 -16.25 8.03
CA VAL A 108 2.72 -16.53 6.59
C VAL A 108 1.35 -16.35 5.92
N ARG A 109 0.31 -16.97 6.47
CA ARG A 109 -1.04 -16.90 5.92
C ARG A 109 -1.61 -15.48 5.93
N ALA A 110 -1.40 -14.71 6.99
CA ALA A 110 -1.85 -13.33 7.08
C ALA A 110 -1.14 -12.44 6.04
N PHE A 111 0.16 -12.67 5.82
CA PHE A 111 0.91 -12.00 4.77
C PHE A 111 0.34 -12.30 3.38
N GLU A 112 0.14 -13.58 3.05
CA GLU A 112 -0.43 -14.01 1.77
C GLU A 112 -1.80 -13.39 1.52
N LEU A 113 -2.71 -13.45 2.50
CA LEU A 113 -4.05 -12.87 2.38
C LEU A 113 -4.00 -11.38 2.06
N CYS A 114 -3.07 -10.64 2.65
CA CYS A 114 -2.96 -9.21 2.34
C CYS A 114 -2.31 -8.95 0.99
N TYR A 115 -1.24 -9.69 0.66
CA TYR A 115 -0.51 -9.49 -0.58
C TYR A 115 -1.29 -9.95 -1.81
N VAL A 116 -2.09 -11.01 -1.67
CA VAL A 116 -2.84 -11.66 -2.75
C VAL A 116 -4.32 -11.33 -2.64
N ASP A 117 -5.04 -11.87 -1.64
CA ASP A 117 -6.50 -11.84 -1.63
C ASP A 117 -7.10 -10.43 -1.49
N VAL A 118 -6.58 -9.61 -0.57
CA VAL A 118 -7.04 -8.23 -0.38
C VAL A 118 -6.77 -7.38 -1.63
N ARG A 119 -5.61 -7.56 -2.24
CA ARG A 119 -5.22 -6.83 -3.46
C ARG A 119 -6.04 -7.28 -4.66
N ALA A 120 -6.28 -8.59 -4.80
CA ALA A 120 -7.19 -9.13 -5.81
C ALA A 120 -8.58 -8.51 -5.67
N ARG A 121 -9.12 -8.43 -4.44
CA ARG A 121 -10.42 -7.81 -4.18
C ARG A 121 -10.48 -6.35 -4.63
N TYR A 122 -9.43 -5.57 -4.36
CA TYR A 122 -9.34 -4.18 -4.82
C TYR A 122 -9.26 -4.09 -6.35
N ILE A 123 -8.44 -4.93 -6.99
CA ILE A 123 -8.30 -4.97 -8.45
C ILE A 123 -9.63 -5.34 -9.10
N GLU A 124 -10.30 -6.39 -8.61
CA GLU A 124 -11.62 -6.82 -9.05
C GLU A 124 -12.63 -5.67 -8.95
N HIS A 125 -12.67 -4.96 -7.82
CA HIS A 125 -13.55 -3.79 -7.66
C HIS A 125 -13.27 -2.71 -8.72
N VAL A 126 -12.00 -2.37 -8.97
CA VAL A 126 -11.65 -1.38 -10.02
C VAL A 126 -12.05 -1.89 -11.41
N MET A 127 -11.91 -3.19 -11.67
CA MET A 127 -12.32 -3.78 -12.95
C MET A 127 -13.84 -3.85 -13.12
N ASP A 128 -14.61 -4.02 -12.05
CA ASP A 128 -16.07 -4.04 -12.07
C ASP A 128 -16.67 -2.69 -12.51
N GLU A 129 -15.91 -1.59 -12.41
CA GLU A 129 -16.31 -0.26 -12.88
C GLU A 129 -16.21 -0.09 -14.41
N ILE A 130 -15.56 -1.03 -15.11
CA ILE A 130 -15.28 -0.92 -16.53
C ILE A 130 -15.74 -2.15 -17.32
N THR A 131 -16.12 -1.92 -18.58
CA THR A 131 -16.61 -2.94 -19.51
C THR A 131 -15.91 -2.79 -20.86
N PRO A 132 -16.04 -3.75 -21.79
CA PRO A 132 -15.53 -3.57 -23.16
C PRO A 132 -16.11 -2.35 -23.89
N GLN A 133 -17.29 -1.87 -23.48
CA GLN A 133 -17.97 -0.71 -24.05
C GLN A 133 -17.57 0.62 -23.39
N THR A 134 -16.86 0.58 -22.25
CA THR A 134 -16.36 1.77 -21.57
C THR A 134 -15.40 2.54 -22.48
N PRO A 135 -15.46 3.90 -22.52
CA PRO A 135 -14.50 4.72 -23.26
C PRO A 135 -13.04 4.34 -22.98
N ALA A 136 -12.20 4.40 -24.01
CA ALA A 136 -10.83 3.90 -23.93
C ALA A 136 -9.99 4.63 -22.88
N ASP A 137 -10.12 5.95 -22.77
CA ASP A 137 -9.41 6.79 -21.79
C ASP A 137 -9.78 6.43 -20.33
N VAL A 138 -11.05 6.13 -20.08
CA VAL A 138 -11.53 5.69 -18.76
C VAL A 138 -10.99 4.29 -18.43
N ARG A 139 -11.03 3.38 -19.41
CA ARG A 139 -10.47 2.02 -19.25
C ARG A 139 -8.96 2.07 -19.00
N ASP A 140 -8.22 2.88 -19.77
CA ASP A 140 -6.77 3.04 -19.62
C ASP A 140 -6.41 3.60 -18.23
N THR A 141 -7.21 4.53 -17.72
CA THR A 141 -7.05 5.07 -16.35
C THR A 141 -7.22 3.97 -15.30
N ALA A 142 -8.23 3.12 -15.44
CA ALA A 142 -8.43 1.97 -14.54
C ALA A 142 -7.28 0.95 -14.62
N CYS A 143 -6.82 0.63 -15.84
CA CYS A 143 -5.68 -0.26 -16.05
C CYS A 143 -4.38 0.30 -15.42
N LEU A 144 -4.12 1.60 -15.57
CA LEU A 144 -2.98 2.28 -14.96
C LEU A 144 -3.07 2.33 -13.43
N LYS A 145 -4.27 2.53 -12.87
CA LYS A 145 -4.52 2.50 -11.42
C LYS A 145 -4.12 1.14 -10.83
N ILE A 146 -4.46 0.05 -11.51
CA ILE A 146 -4.12 -1.32 -11.09
C ILE A 146 -2.61 -1.58 -11.15
N ILE A 147 -1.93 -1.20 -12.24
CA ILE A 147 -0.47 -1.37 -12.32
C ILE A 147 0.24 -0.53 -11.25
N SER A 148 -0.17 0.73 -11.09
CA SER A 148 0.47 1.63 -10.13
C SER A 148 0.35 1.07 -8.72
N HIS A 149 -0.84 0.59 -8.36
CA HIS A 149 -1.06 -0.15 -7.13
C HIS A 149 -0.14 -1.37 -7.01
N ALA A 150 0.00 -2.15 -8.08
CA ALA A 150 0.82 -3.35 -8.05
C ALA A 150 2.31 -3.08 -7.83
N ILE A 151 2.85 -2.06 -8.49
CA ILE A 151 4.24 -1.61 -8.31
C ILE A 151 4.46 -1.11 -6.88
N ILE A 152 3.57 -0.24 -6.38
CA ILE A 152 3.68 0.33 -5.02
C ILE A 152 3.58 -0.77 -3.96
N ALA A 153 2.67 -1.73 -4.12
CA ALA A 153 2.53 -2.83 -3.21
C ALA A 153 3.76 -3.75 -3.24
N ARG A 154 4.31 -4.06 -4.42
CA ARG A 154 5.55 -4.83 -4.54
C ARG A 154 6.71 -4.15 -3.80
N SER A 155 6.91 -2.85 -4.00
CA SER A 155 7.99 -2.11 -3.35
C SER A 155 7.79 -1.93 -1.84
N SER A 156 6.55 -1.72 -1.40
CA SER A 156 6.24 -1.40 0.00
C SER A 156 6.05 -2.65 0.86
N LEU A 157 5.40 -3.67 0.31
CA LEU A 157 4.99 -4.87 1.03
C LEU A 157 5.92 -6.05 0.70
N GLY A 158 6.32 -6.20 -0.56
CA GLY A 158 7.16 -7.31 -1.02
C GLY A 158 8.54 -7.34 -0.39
N THR A 159 9.08 -6.20 0.05
CA THR A 159 10.36 -6.12 0.77
C THR A 159 10.38 -6.90 2.09
N PHE A 160 9.21 -7.15 2.68
CA PHE A 160 9.03 -7.91 3.91
C PHE A 160 8.78 -9.41 3.69
N ALA A 161 8.53 -9.85 2.46
CA ALA A 161 8.17 -11.25 2.15
C ALA A 161 9.25 -12.25 2.62
N LYS A 162 10.53 -11.87 2.50
CA LYS A 162 11.65 -12.68 2.97
C LYS A 162 11.62 -12.95 4.48
N ASN A 163 11.07 -12.04 5.29
CA ASN A 163 10.99 -12.20 6.74
C ASN A 163 9.99 -13.30 7.13
N VAL A 164 9.04 -13.61 6.24
CA VAL A 164 8.10 -14.72 6.38
C VAL A 164 8.41 -15.88 5.42
N SER A 165 9.64 -15.93 4.89
CA SER A 165 10.10 -16.99 3.98
C SER A 165 9.24 -17.15 2.72
N LEU A 166 8.63 -16.06 2.23
CA LEU A 166 7.85 -16.04 1.00
C LEU A 166 8.67 -15.44 -0.16
N ASP A 167 8.41 -15.95 -1.36
CA ASP A 167 8.95 -15.44 -2.62
C ASP A 167 7.97 -14.47 -3.29
N VAL A 168 8.41 -13.24 -3.54
CA VAL A 168 7.60 -12.18 -4.14
C VAL A 168 7.13 -12.57 -5.54
N ALA A 169 7.98 -13.22 -6.35
CA ALA A 169 7.61 -13.62 -7.69
C ALA A 169 6.48 -14.68 -7.70
N THR A 170 6.46 -15.56 -6.71
CA THR A 170 5.38 -16.53 -6.51
C THR A 170 4.09 -15.86 -6.05
N LEU A 171 4.18 -14.87 -5.15
CA LEU A 171 3.01 -14.10 -4.71
C LEU A 171 2.41 -13.28 -5.86
N ASP A 172 3.24 -12.65 -6.70
CA ASP A 172 2.80 -11.89 -7.86
C ASP A 172 2.10 -12.77 -8.90
N ARG A 173 2.66 -13.97 -9.19
CA ARG A 173 1.98 -14.95 -10.07
C ARG A 173 0.65 -15.40 -9.49
N THR A 174 0.59 -15.69 -8.20
CA THR A 174 -0.66 -16.08 -7.52
C THR A 174 -1.72 -14.97 -7.62
N LEU A 175 -1.31 -13.71 -7.42
CA LEU A 175 -2.20 -12.55 -7.60
C LEU A 175 -2.67 -12.44 -9.06
N ALA A 176 -1.75 -12.51 -10.02
CA ALA A 176 -2.06 -12.40 -11.44
C ALA A 176 -3.02 -13.51 -11.89
N ASP A 177 -2.78 -14.76 -11.50
CA ASP A 177 -3.66 -15.89 -11.79
C ASP A 177 -5.08 -15.65 -11.26
N ARG A 178 -5.21 -15.10 -10.05
CA ARG A 178 -6.50 -14.82 -9.42
C ARG A 178 -7.31 -13.76 -10.16
N VAL A 179 -6.65 -12.69 -10.61
CA VAL A 179 -7.33 -11.56 -11.30
C VAL A 179 -7.33 -11.69 -12.81
N ARG A 180 -6.77 -12.78 -13.38
CA ARG A 180 -6.61 -12.99 -14.82
C ARG A 180 -7.93 -12.79 -15.58
N GLY A 181 -9.00 -13.42 -15.10
CA GLY A 181 -10.31 -13.37 -15.75
C GLY A 181 -10.88 -11.96 -15.87
N SER A 182 -10.63 -11.10 -14.89
CA SER A 182 -11.14 -9.72 -14.87
C SER A 182 -10.22 -8.75 -15.61
N VAL A 183 -8.90 -8.89 -15.45
CA VAL A 183 -7.93 -7.92 -15.96
C VAL A 183 -7.50 -8.21 -17.40
N GLN A 184 -7.18 -9.46 -17.74
CA GLN A 184 -6.57 -9.79 -19.04
C GLN A 184 -7.43 -9.39 -20.25
N PRO A 185 -8.78 -9.53 -20.24
CA PRO A 185 -9.61 -9.14 -21.38
C PRO A 185 -9.68 -7.62 -21.61
N LEU A 186 -9.42 -6.82 -20.58
CA LEU A 186 -9.64 -5.37 -20.59
C LEU A 186 -8.32 -4.58 -20.57
N CYS A 187 -7.26 -5.14 -19.99
CA CYS A 187 -5.95 -4.52 -19.80
C CYS A 187 -4.79 -5.48 -20.20
N PRO A 188 -4.77 -6.00 -21.45
CA PRO A 188 -3.82 -7.06 -21.84
C PRO A 188 -2.35 -6.64 -21.76
N ASP A 189 -2.02 -5.41 -22.19
CA ASP A 189 -0.64 -4.90 -22.20
C ASP A 189 -0.09 -4.69 -20.78
N GLN A 190 -1.00 -4.42 -19.84
CA GLN A 190 -0.72 -4.11 -18.45
C GLN A 190 -0.60 -5.37 -17.60
N PHE A 191 -1.29 -6.45 -17.98
CA PHE A 191 -1.34 -7.70 -17.22
C PHE A 191 0.04 -8.34 -17.01
N ALA A 192 0.95 -8.26 -17.98
CA ALA A 192 2.33 -8.75 -17.84
C ALA A 192 3.09 -8.11 -16.66
N THR A 193 2.73 -6.89 -16.27
CA THR A 193 3.34 -6.21 -15.11
C THR A 193 2.88 -6.83 -13.78
N LEU A 194 1.63 -7.30 -13.71
CA LEU A 194 1.10 -8.04 -12.56
C LEU A 194 1.82 -9.36 -12.35
N GLU A 195 2.24 -10.02 -13.43
CA GLU A 195 3.00 -11.27 -13.39
C GLU A 195 4.46 -11.08 -12.90
N GLY A 196 4.90 -9.84 -12.66
CA GLY A 196 6.26 -9.55 -12.22
C GLY A 196 7.31 -9.52 -13.34
N GLN A 197 6.89 -9.40 -14.59
CA GLN A 197 7.78 -9.48 -15.76
C GLN A 197 8.38 -8.13 -16.22
N ARG A 198 8.37 -7.09 -15.36
CA ARG A 198 8.94 -5.76 -15.67
C ARG A 198 9.68 -5.15 -14.48
#